data_AF-A0A2A4G391-F1
#
_entry.id   AF-A0A2A4G391-F1
#
_cell.length_a   1.000
_cell.length_b   1.000
_cell.length_c   1.000
_cell.angle_alpha   90.00
_cell.angle_beta   90.00
_cell.angle_gamma   90.00
#
_symmetry.space_group_name_H-M   'P 1'
#
loop_
_entity.id
_entity.type
_entity.pdbx_description
1 polymer ?
#
loop_
_entity_poly.entity_id
_entity_poly.type
_entity_poly.pdbx_seq_one_letter_code
_entity_poly.pdbx_strand_id
1 'polypeptide(L)'
;MKHLLLFICLGLSVTLHAQTDRTEAQINDLITNNTAISGDMYHDTDNNLYYMGLDSGGLQLVSDFMALEISNEQLFENANYIYISMQKGTNAYVVNRYDKSDINQEDQATGTGAQPSDLASVEALTYN
;
A
#
# COMPACT_ATOMS: atom_id res chain seq x y z
N MET A 1 -42.48 6.43 -46.57
CA MET A 1 -42.58 5.75 -45.26
C MET A 1 -41.17 5.33 -44.88
N LYS A 2 -40.41 6.20 -44.18
CA LYS A 2 -40.23 6.27 -42.72
C LYS A 2 -39.64 4.99 -42.11
N HIS A 3 -38.31 5.03 -42.02
CA HIS A 3 -37.37 4.56 -40.97
C HIS A 3 -37.66 3.27 -40.18
N LEU A 4 -36.69 2.37 -40.16
CA LEU A 4 -36.34 1.65 -38.94
C LEU A 4 -34.85 1.27 -38.93
N LEU A 5 -34.02 2.21 -38.46
CA LEU A 5 -32.63 1.96 -38.10
C LEU A 5 -32.64 1.51 -36.63
N LEU A 6 -32.55 0.20 -36.37
CA LEU A 6 -32.48 -0.34 -35.02
C LEU A 6 -31.04 -0.23 -34.52
N PHE A 7 -30.75 0.85 -33.80
CA PHE A 7 -29.51 1.02 -33.03
C PHE A 7 -29.58 0.10 -31.80
N ILE A 8 -28.91 -1.04 -31.84
CA ILE A 8 -28.64 -1.86 -30.65
C ILE A 8 -27.45 -1.19 -29.93
N CYS A 9 -27.76 -0.20 -29.08
CA CYS A 9 -26.85 0.21 -28.02
C CYS A 9 -26.85 -0.89 -26.95
N LEU A 10 -25.97 -1.88 -27.12
CA LEU A 10 -25.53 -2.73 -26.00
C LEU A 10 -24.84 -1.80 -25.00
N GLY A 11 -25.57 -1.48 -23.93
CA GLY A 11 -25.09 -0.67 -22.82
C GLY A 11 -23.90 -1.35 -22.15
N LEU A 12 -22.70 -0.89 -22.50
CA LEU A 12 -21.52 -1.06 -21.67
C LEU A 12 -21.69 -0.09 -20.49
N SER A 13 -22.43 -0.49 -19.46
CA SER A 13 -22.47 0.23 -18.19
C SER A 13 -21.14 -0.01 -17.49
N VAL A 14 -20.22 0.94 -17.63
CA VAL A 14 -19.05 1.01 -16.76
C VAL A 14 -19.59 1.46 -15.40
N THR A 15 -19.74 0.54 -14.45
CA THR A 15 -20.01 0.91 -13.06
C THR A 15 -18.79 1.68 -12.56
N LEU A 16 -18.96 2.98 -12.37
CA LEU A 16 -18.01 3.80 -11.63
C LEU A 16 -18.05 3.29 -10.18
N HIS A 17 -17.03 2.56 -9.76
CA HIS A 17 -16.85 2.19 -8.35
C HIS A 17 -16.55 3.49 -7.59
N ALA A 18 -17.59 4.08 -7.00
CA ALA A 18 -17.46 5.32 -6.24
C ALA A 18 -16.87 4.98 -4.87
N GLN A 19 -15.80 5.67 -4.50
CA GLN A 19 -15.36 5.70 -3.11
C GLN A 19 -16.55 6.13 -2.25
N THR A 20 -16.89 5.31 -1.26
CA THR A 20 -18.01 5.61 -0.36
C THR A 20 -17.47 5.88 1.04
N ASP A 21 -17.59 7.12 1.49
CA ASP A 21 -17.30 7.49 2.87
C ASP A 21 -18.34 6.84 3.83
N ARG A 22 -17.84 6.26 4.91
CA ARG A 22 -18.61 5.51 5.92
C ARG A 22 -18.03 5.81 7.31
N THR A 23 -18.87 5.79 8.34
CA THR A 23 -18.39 5.79 9.74
C THR A 23 -17.91 4.39 10.15
N GLU A 24 -17.17 4.28 11.25
CA GLU A 24 -16.71 2.99 11.79
C GLU A 24 -17.90 2.04 12.03
N ALA A 25 -19.00 2.57 12.58
CA ALA A 25 -20.22 1.79 12.80
C ALA A 25 -20.80 1.22 11.49
N GLN A 26 -20.79 2.00 10.41
CA GLN A 26 -21.27 1.55 9.11
C GLN A 26 -20.33 0.52 8.46
N ILE A 27 -19.02 0.66 8.66
CA ILE A 27 -18.04 -0.36 8.24
C ILE A 27 -18.27 -1.66 9.00
N ASN A 28 -18.47 -1.59 10.33
CA ASN A 28 -18.76 -2.77 11.15
C ASN A 28 -20.08 -3.44 10.75
N ASP A 29 -21.09 -2.68 10.35
CA ASP A 29 -22.33 -3.22 9.79
C ASP A 29 -22.09 -3.97 8.47
N LEU A 30 -21.25 -3.44 7.56
CA LEU A 30 -20.88 -4.12 6.32
C LEU A 30 -20.11 -5.42 6.58
N ILE A 31 -19.18 -5.40 7.54
CA ILE A 31 -18.39 -6.58 7.95
C ILE A 31 -19.31 -7.65 8.56
N THR A 32 -20.16 -7.25 9.51
CA THR A 32 -21.02 -8.18 10.26
C THR A 32 -22.07 -8.83 9.36
N ASN A 33 -22.65 -8.06 8.43
CA ASN A 33 -23.69 -8.55 7.54
C ASN A 33 -23.14 -9.09 6.22
N ASN A 34 -21.85 -8.90 5.93
CA ASN A 34 -21.17 -9.37 4.73
C ASN A 34 -21.88 -8.85 3.46
N THR A 35 -22.11 -7.54 3.42
CA THR A 35 -22.91 -6.84 2.40
C THR A 35 -22.13 -5.84 1.55
N ALA A 36 -20.80 -5.86 1.62
CA ALA A 36 -19.96 -5.05 0.74
C ALA A 36 -20.11 -5.51 -0.72
N ILE A 37 -20.03 -4.56 -1.64
CA ILE A 37 -20.03 -4.81 -3.07
C ILE A 37 -18.59 -5.07 -3.49
N SER A 38 -18.35 -6.18 -4.19
CA SER A 38 -17.03 -6.53 -4.69
C SER A 38 -16.45 -5.42 -5.55
N GLY A 39 -15.19 -5.05 -5.27
CA GLY A 39 -14.46 -4.01 -6.00
C GLY A 39 -14.77 -2.57 -5.60
N ASP A 40 -15.80 -2.31 -4.79
CA ASP A 40 -16.06 -0.99 -4.24
C ASP A 40 -15.03 -0.63 -3.16
N MET A 41 -14.66 0.66 -3.11
CA MET A 41 -13.78 1.24 -2.09
C MET A 41 -14.60 1.93 -1.01
N TYR A 42 -14.33 1.58 0.24
CA TYR A 42 -14.98 2.15 1.42
C TYR A 42 -13.94 2.89 2.26
N HIS A 43 -14.23 4.13 2.65
CA HIS A 43 -13.37 4.94 3.49
C HIS A 43 -14.04 5.13 4.85
N ASP A 44 -13.45 4.57 5.90
CA ASP A 44 -13.78 4.81 7.30
C ASP A 44 -13.32 6.21 7.69
N THR A 45 -14.26 7.15 7.79
CA THR A 45 -13.98 8.55 8.09
C THR A 45 -13.54 8.78 9.53
N ASP A 46 -13.85 7.85 10.45
CA ASP A 46 -13.53 8.00 11.87
C ASP A 46 -12.07 7.61 12.14
N ASN A 47 -11.60 6.55 11.46
CA ASN A 47 -10.25 6.02 11.62
C ASN A 47 -9.30 6.34 10.46
N ASN A 48 -9.79 6.98 9.40
CA ASN A 48 -9.06 7.22 8.14
C ASN A 48 -8.50 5.92 7.53
N LEU A 49 -9.33 4.88 7.52
CA LEU A 49 -9.00 3.55 6.99
C LEU A 49 -9.74 3.28 5.68
N TYR A 50 -9.09 2.61 4.74
CA TYR A 50 -9.65 2.24 3.45
C TYR A 50 -9.82 0.73 3.37
N TYR A 51 -10.96 0.30 2.84
CA TYR A 51 -11.33 -1.10 2.63
C TYR A 51 -11.78 -1.32 1.19
N MET A 52 -11.58 -2.53 0.68
CA MET A 52 -12.11 -2.99 -0.60
C MET A 52 -13.14 -4.10 -0.36
N GLY A 53 -14.28 -4.04 -1.04
CA GLY A 53 -15.27 -5.11 -1.01
C GLY A 53 -14.79 -6.37 -1.76
N LEU A 54 -15.11 -7.53 -1.22
CA LEU A 54 -14.78 -8.85 -1.77
C LEU A 54 -16.00 -9.51 -2.43
N ASP A 55 -15.77 -10.50 -3.30
CA ASP A 55 -16.84 -11.33 -3.88
C ASP A 55 -17.67 -12.09 -2.83
N SER A 56 -17.11 -12.30 -1.63
CA SER A 56 -17.83 -12.89 -0.52
C SER A 56 -18.87 -11.97 0.10
N GLY A 57 -18.85 -10.67 -0.22
CA GLY A 57 -19.57 -9.62 0.51
C GLY A 57 -18.77 -9.00 1.66
N GLY A 58 -17.54 -9.47 1.88
CA GLY A 58 -16.70 -9.05 3.00
C GLY A 58 -15.89 -7.80 2.67
N LEU A 59 -15.23 -7.23 3.68
CA LEU A 59 -14.26 -6.15 3.49
C LEU A 59 -12.84 -6.65 3.71
N GLN A 60 -11.93 -6.24 2.83
CA GLN A 60 -10.49 -6.35 3.02
C GLN A 60 -9.92 -4.98 3.35
N LEU A 61 -9.20 -4.86 4.47
CA LEU A 61 -8.45 -3.64 4.79
C LEU A 61 -7.36 -3.45 3.73
N VAL A 62 -7.34 -2.28 3.08
CA VAL A 62 -6.32 -1.88 2.12
C VAL A 62 -5.47 -0.71 2.61
N SER A 63 -5.89 -0.06 3.71
CA SER A 63 -5.09 0.98 4.38
C SER A 63 -3.73 0.54 4.87
N ASP A 64 -3.48 -0.76 5.08
CA ASP A 64 -2.15 -1.26 5.44
C ASP A 64 -1.10 -0.89 4.37
N PHE A 65 -1.51 -0.78 3.09
CA PHE A 65 -0.64 -0.29 2.03
C PHE A 65 -0.34 1.20 2.12
N MET A 66 -1.28 2.01 2.65
CA MET A 66 -1.08 3.45 2.87
C MET A 66 -0.40 3.77 4.21
N ALA A 67 -0.48 2.86 5.18
CA ALA A 67 0.17 2.98 6.50
C ALA A 67 1.69 2.70 6.45
N LEU A 68 2.17 2.07 5.37
CA LEU A 68 3.60 1.95 5.06
C LEU A 68 4.10 3.26 4.44
N GLU A 69 4.06 4.34 5.22
CA GLU A 69 4.76 5.56 4.85
C GLU A 69 6.26 5.27 4.86
N ILE A 70 6.87 5.29 3.68
CA ILE A 70 8.31 5.31 3.51
C ILE A 70 8.72 6.76 3.35
N SER A 71 9.61 7.22 4.23
CA SER A 71 10.10 8.60 4.22
C SER A 71 11.60 8.65 4.53
N ASN A 72 12.18 9.84 4.37
CA ASN A 72 13.59 10.12 4.68
C ASN A 72 14.56 9.08 4.07
N GLU A 73 14.43 8.82 2.77
CA GLU A 73 15.38 7.96 2.06
C GLU A 73 16.77 8.59 2.07
N GLN A 74 17.75 7.84 2.59
CA GLN A 74 19.15 8.24 2.69
C GLN A 74 20.03 7.21 2.01
N LEU A 75 20.87 7.69 1.10
CA LEU A 75 21.82 6.88 0.37
C LEU A 75 23.21 6.98 1.01
N PHE A 76 23.83 5.82 1.23
CA PHE A 76 25.21 5.69 1.65
C PHE A 76 25.94 4.73 0.72
N GLU A 77 27.26 4.84 0.64
CA GLU A 77 28.06 3.92 -0.16
C GLU A 77 29.46 3.71 0.40
N ASN A 78 30.01 2.54 0.11
CA ASN A 78 31.43 2.24 0.32
C ASN A 78 32.06 1.70 -0.99
N ALA A 79 33.23 1.09 -0.90
CA ALA A 79 33.95 0.56 -2.07
C ALA A 79 33.15 -0.51 -2.84
N ASN A 80 32.35 -1.33 -2.15
CA ASN A 80 31.72 -2.53 -2.72
C ASN A 80 30.19 -2.45 -2.76
N TYR A 81 29.57 -1.63 -1.90
CA TYR A 81 28.13 -1.66 -1.67
C TYR A 81 27.47 -0.28 -1.72
N ILE A 82 26.19 -0.29 -2.06
CA ILE A 82 25.26 0.84 -1.92
C ILE A 82 24.26 0.47 -0.82
N TYR A 83 23.97 1.39 0.09
CA TYR A 83 22.99 1.24 1.16
C TYR A 83 21.89 2.27 0.99
N ILE A 84 20.64 1.82 1.12
CA ILE A 84 19.46 2.69 1.15
C ILE A 84 18.80 2.51 2.51
N SER A 85 18.92 3.54 3.36
CA SER A 85 18.26 3.61 4.66
C SER A 85 16.96 4.40 4.52
N MET A 86 15.86 3.87 5.02
CA MET A 86 14.54 4.49 4.93
C MET A 86 13.81 4.42 6.27
N GLN A 87 13.13 5.50 6.63
CA GLN A 87 12.18 5.52 7.74
C GLN A 87 10.88 4.84 7.28
N LYS A 88 10.37 3.92 8.10
CA LYS A 88 9.11 3.21 7.91
C LYS A 88 8.13 3.62 9.02
N GLY A 89 7.11 4.38 8.67
CA GLY A 89 6.20 5.01 9.62
C GLY A 89 6.95 5.91 10.63
N THR A 90 6.46 6.00 11.86
CA THR A 90 7.02 6.93 12.86
C THR A 90 8.17 6.38 13.70
N ASN A 91 8.35 5.05 13.77
CA ASN A 91 9.28 4.43 14.71
C ASN A 91 9.91 3.12 14.21
N ALA A 92 10.02 2.94 12.90
CA ALA A 92 10.72 1.80 12.30
C ALA A 92 11.59 2.25 11.14
N TYR A 93 12.55 1.40 10.76
CA TYR A 93 13.40 1.64 9.62
C TYR A 93 13.67 0.35 8.84
N VAL A 94 14.11 0.52 7.61
CA VAL A 94 14.66 -0.52 6.75
C VAL A 94 15.95 -0.04 6.12
N VAL A 95 16.95 -0.91 6.03
CA VAL A 95 18.22 -0.68 5.34
C VAL A 95 18.40 -1.80 4.33
N ASN A 96 18.43 -1.44 3.04
CA ASN A 96 18.77 -2.37 1.97
C ASN A 96 20.22 -2.15 1.55
N ARG A 97 20.99 -3.22 1.41
CA ARG A 97 22.35 -3.22 0.86
C ARG A 97 22.34 -3.91 -0.50
N TYR A 98 22.95 -3.30 -1.49
CA TYR A 98 23.17 -3.89 -2.80
C TYR A 98 24.66 -3.96 -3.13
N ASP A 99 25.11 -5.08 -3.70
CA ASP A 99 26.46 -5.22 -4.25
C ASP A 99 26.59 -4.41 -5.55
N LYS A 100 27.64 -3.59 -5.65
CA LYS A 100 27.91 -2.77 -6.85
C LYS A 100 28.32 -3.60 -8.06
N SER A 101 28.85 -4.80 -7.85
CA SER A 101 29.21 -5.74 -8.91
C SER A 101 28.03 -6.59 -9.39
N ASP A 102 27.01 -6.78 -8.55
CA ASP A 102 25.79 -7.51 -8.89
C ASP A 102 24.60 -7.01 -8.05
N ILE A 103 23.77 -6.15 -8.65
CA ILE A 103 22.61 -5.53 -7.98
C ILE A 103 21.57 -6.56 -7.50
N ASN A 104 21.61 -7.80 -8.01
CA ASN A 104 20.70 -8.86 -7.57
C ASN A 104 21.13 -9.48 -6.23
N GLN A 105 22.34 -9.17 -5.75
CA GLN A 105 22.79 -9.51 -4.41
C GLN A 105 22.34 -8.41 -3.44
N GLU A 106 21.15 -8.62 -2.88
CA GLU A 106 20.52 -7.75 -1.89
C GLU A 106 20.60 -8.38 -0.50
N ASP A 107 20.78 -7.54 0.50
CA ASP A 107 20.57 -7.89 1.91
C ASP A 107 19.73 -6.80 2.58
N GLN A 108 18.92 -7.18 3.56
CA GLN A 108 17.97 -6.29 4.20
C GLN A 108 18.04 -6.43 5.72
N ALA A 109 18.18 -5.28 6.39
CA ALA A 109 17.99 -5.15 7.82
C ALA A 109 16.74 -4.32 8.12
N THR A 110 15.95 -4.73 9.11
CA THR A 110 14.81 -3.96 9.62
C THR A 110 14.97 -3.74 11.12
N GLY A 111 14.43 -2.63 11.63
CA GLY A 111 14.49 -2.34 13.05
C GLY A 111 13.49 -1.29 13.49
N THR A 112 13.46 -1.03 14.79
CA THR A 112 12.62 -0.02 15.44
C THR A 112 13.47 1.11 16.01
N GLY A 113 12.90 2.30 16.19
CA GLY A 113 13.58 3.47 16.73
C GLY A 113 14.02 4.45 15.66
N ALA A 114 15.08 5.21 15.97
CA ALA A 114 15.65 6.17 15.04
C ALA A 114 16.29 5.48 13.84
N GLN A 115 15.96 5.94 12.64
CA GLN A 115 16.63 5.53 11.41
C GLN A 115 18.15 5.79 11.51
N PRO A 116 19.00 4.81 11.14
CA PRO A 116 20.44 5.01 11.00
C PRO A 116 20.75 6.08 9.94
N SER A 117 21.56 7.07 10.30
CA SER A 117 21.83 8.25 9.48
C SER A 117 23.30 8.46 9.11
N ASP A 118 24.13 7.43 9.27
CA ASP A 118 25.55 7.45 8.92
C ASP A 118 26.00 6.09 8.37
N LEU A 119 27.10 6.09 7.60
CA LEU A 119 27.61 4.90 6.91
C LEU A 119 27.98 3.77 7.88
N ALA A 120 28.61 4.07 9.01
CA ALA A 120 29.07 3.05 9.95
C ALA A 120 27.88 2.32 10.59
N SER A 121 26.82 3.05 10.91
CA SER A 121 25.59 2.49 11.47
C SER A 121 24.82 1.62 10.47
N VAL A 122 24.72 2.00 9.19
CA VAL A 122 24.04 1.17 8.17
C VAL A 122 24.85 -0.08 7.80
N GLU A 123 26.18 0.04 7.79
CA GLU A 123 27.08 -1.09 7.59
C GLU A 123 26.88 -2.15 8.67
N ALA A 124 26.92 -1.77 9.95
CA ALA A 124 26.81 -2.68 11.07
C ALA A 124 25.52 -3.53 11.09
N LEU A 125 24.45 -3.09 10.40
CA LEU A 125 23.17 -3.78 10.36
C LEU A 125 23.08 -4.90 9.33
N THR A 126 23.83 -4.79 8.23
CA THR A 126 23.69 -5.68 7.05
C THR A 126 24.81 -6.71 6.95
N TYR A 127 25.67 -6.82 7.96
CA TYR A 127 26.73 -7.85 8.04
C TYR A 127 26.38 -9.05 8.94
N ASN A 128 25.11 -9.27 9.27
CA ASN A 128 24.65 -10.35 10.16
C ASN A 128 24.20 -11.60 9.40
#